data_AF-A0A2H3EDS1-F1
#
_entry.id   AF-A0A2H3EDS1-F1
#
_cell.length_a   1.000
_cell.length_b   1.000
_cell.length_c   1.000
_cell.angle_alpha   90.00
_cell.angle_beta   90.00
_cell.angle_gamma   90.00
#
_symmetry.space_group_name_H-M   'P 1'
#
loop_
_entity.id
_entity.type
_entity.pdbx_description
1 polymer ?
#
loop_
_entity_poly.entity_id
_entity_poly.type
_entity_poly.pdbx_seq_one_letter_code
_entity_poly.pdbx_strand_id
1 'polypeptide(L)'
;MRSHNSLHICALDFLYGPPIGPESPRGLGILIDRLDTLLPGIRLKERLSALRDKSHQGITDYMGEHGLLNSRVISILRTSEIRNLSLGNSLADEDGLNIDGRDIFSVFSKPNSFLFLSFLSLSGTLVHDFDLVHIQHLPRLSALLLNNTGIGNEAVYIITSLKRTLTHLSVATNPDIDNDAIPALLLLSRLSFLSIQDTSIDMPGLRRLAEVINHERRIIDIEIPGACEHYIDNLHEKYLLDIQPPLIHRASLCSQLSGAALKRNLLAHAMCNPTILAAGTKAEMKERLERILKVREMDILVAAMIPA
;
A
#
# COMPACT_ATOMS: atom_id res chain seq x y z
N MET A 1 -28.42 33.80 28.42
CA MET A 1 -28.46 33.81 26.93
C MET A 1 -27.11 33.56 26.24
N ARG A 2 -25.94 33.84 26.84
CA ARG A 2 -24.62 33.52 26.23
C ARG A 2 -24.19 32.03 26.30
N SER A 3 -24.70 31.25 27.25
CA SER A 3 -24.31 29.83 27.42
C SER A 3 -24.97 28.89 26.39
N HIS A 4 -26.24 29.10 26.05
CA HIS A 4 -26.95 28.26 25.07
C HIS A 4 -26.40 28.42 23.64
N ASN A 5 -26.01 29.63 23.22
CA ASN A 5 -25.37 29.83 21.91
C ASN A 5 -23.99 29.15 21.82
N SER A 6 -23.20 29.21 22.90
CA SER A 6 -21.86 28.59 22.91
C SER A 6 -21.93 27.06 22.88
N LEU A 7 -22.90 26.45 23.59
CA LEU A 7 -23.15 25.01 23.55
C LEU A 7 -23.68 24.54 22.19
N HIS A 8 -24.54 25.32 21.54
CA HIS A 8 -25.11 24.98 20.24
C HIS A 8 -24.07 25.11 19.10
N ILE A 9 -23.18 26.10 19.18
CA ILE A 9 -22.03 26.26 18.26
C ILE A 9 -21.04 25.11 18.46
N CYS A 10 -20.75 24.72 19.70
CA CYS A 10 -19.85 23.61 20.00
C CYS A 10 -20.38 22.26 19.48
N ALA A 11 -21.69 22.02 19.56
CA ALA A 11 -22.32 20.83 19.00
C ALA A 11 -22.32 20.80 17.46
N LEU A 12 -22.54 21.95 16.81
CA LEU A 12 -22.49 22.07 15.35
C LEU A 12 -21.05 21.91 14.82
N ASP A 13 -20.06 22.53 15.46
CA ASP A 13 -18.65 22.38 15.10
C ASP A 13 -18.14 20.94 15.30
N PHE A 14 -18.71 20.20 16.27
CA PHE A 14 -18.42 18.78 16.43
C PHE A 14 -18.91 17.95 15.23
N LEU A 15 -20.16 18.17 14.78
CA LEU A 15 -20.80 17.42 13.69
C LEU A 15 -20.37 17.83 12.28
N TYR A 16 -20.17 19.12 12.05
CA TYR A 16 -19.93 19.71 10.72
C TYR A 16 -18.52 20.28 10.57
N GLY A 17 -17.69 20.18 11.61
CA GLY A 17 -16.42 20.87 11.68
C GLY A 17 -16.58 22.39 11.76
N PRO A 18 -15.48 23.10 12.06
CA PRO A 18 -15.47 24.55 12.02
C PRO A 18 -15.76 25.06 10.59
N PRO A 19 -16.50 26.16 10.41
CA PRO A 19 -16.65 26.78 9.10
C PRO A 19 -15.31 27.34 8.63
N ILE A 20 -14.77 26.75 7.57
CA ILE A 20 -13.50 27.16 6.93
C ILE A 20 -13.71 28.26 5.87
N GLY A 21 -14.95 28.45 5.41
CA GLY A 21 -15.30 29.37 4.32
C GLY A 21 -14.97 28.82 2.92
N PRO A 22 -15.49 29.45 1.86
CA PRO A 22 -15.13 29.08 0.49
C PRO A 22 -13.69 29.52 0.16
N GLU A 23 -13.10 28.98 -0.92
CA GLU A 23 -11.80 29.40 -1.47
C GLU A 23 -11.83 30.80 -2.13
N SER A 24 -12.53 31.74 -1.49
CA SER A 24 -12.48 33.16 -1.78
C SER A 24 -11.46 33.83 -0.85
N PRO A 25 -10.90 35.00 -1.22
CA PRO A 25 -9.96 35.72 -0.36
C PRO A 25 -10.47 35.98 1.07
N ARG A 26 -11.78 36.23 1.22
CA ARG A 26 -12.41 36.45 2.53
C ARG A 26 -12.55 35.15 3.34
N GLY A 27 -12.93 34.05 2.69
CA GLY A 27 -13.06 32.75 3.35
C GLY A 27 -11.72 32.23 3.85
N LEU A 28 -10.69 32.30 2.99
CA LEU A 28 -9.32 31.93 3.33
C LEU A 28 -8.75 32.78 4.46
N GLY A 29 -9.08 34.08 4.52
CA GLY A 29 -8.68 34.94 5.63
C GLY A 29 -9.15 34.42 6.99
N ILE A 30 -10.40 33.94 7.08
CA ILE A 30 -10.97 33.35 8.31
C ILE A 30 -10.23 32.08 8.70
N LEU A 31 -9.96 31.20 7.74
CA LEU A 31 -9.18 29.98 7.97
C LEU A 31 -7.77 30.31 8.47
N ILE A 32 -7.07 31.21 7.78
CA ILE A 32 -5.71 31.62 8.12
C ILE A 32 -5.65 32.24 9.53
N ASP A 33 -6.61 33.10 9.89
CA ASP A 33 -6.67 33.69 11.24
C ASP A 33 -6.83 32.62 12.33
N ARG A 34 -7.66 31.59 12.08
CA ARG A 34 -7.82 30.47 13.01
C ARG A 34 -6.55 29.63 13.13
N LEU A 35 -5.90 29.33 12.00
CA LEU A 35 -4.65 28.56 12.01
C LEU A 35 -3.51 29.32 12.70
N ASP A 36 -3.39 30.63 12.48
CA ASP A 36 -2.38 31.50 13.12
C ASP A 36 -2.60 31.59 14.64
N THR A 37 -3.87 31.56 15.07
CA THR A 37 -4.21 31.49 16.51
C THR A 37 -3.78 30.15 17.15
N LEU A 38 -3.86 29.05 16.40
CA LEU A 38 -3.44 27.73 16.88
C LEU A 38 -1.91 27.56 16.92
N LEU A 39 -1.20 28.27 16.05
CA LEU A 39 0.25 28.18 15.90
C LEU A 39 0.89 29.57 16.17
N PRO A 40 0.84 30.08 17.40
CA PRO A 40 1.40 31.39 17.70
C PRO A 40 2.92 31.40 17.52
N GLY A 41 3.48 32.51 17.05
CA GLY A 41 4.92 32.75 17.00
C GLY A 41 5.62 32.35 15.70
N ILE A 42 4.98 31.58 14.80
CA ILE A 42 5.58 31.17 13.52
C ILE A 42 5.37 32.19 12.39
N ARG A 43 4.62 33.26 12.63
CA ARG A 43 4.22 34.27 11.62
C ARG A 43 3.51 33.62 10.42
N LEU A 44 2.52 32.77 10.70
CA LEU A 44 1.88 31.92 9.68
C LEU A 44 1.24 32.76 8.57
N LYS A 45 0.59 33.86 8.92
CA LYS A 45 -0.03 34.79 7.94
C LYS A 45 0.93 35.25 6.87
N GLU A 46 2.15 35.65 7.25
CA GLU A 46 3.15 36.14 6.32
C GLU A 46 3.66 35.01 5.41
N ARG A 47 3.92 33.84 5.99
CA ARG A 47 4.35 32.65 5.25
C ARG A 47 3.30 32.21 4.22
N LEU A 48 2.03 32.14 4.62
CA LEU A 48 0.93 31.79 3.73
C LEU A 48 0.65 32.87 2.67
N SER A 49 0.94 34.15 2.97
CA SER A 49 0.73 35.24 2.00
C SER A 49 1.59 35.09 0.73
N ALA A 50 2.75 34.45 0.85
CA ALA A 50 3.71 34.20 -0.22
C ALA A 50 3.40 32.94 -1.05
N LEU A 51 2.39 32.14 -0.67
CA LEU A 51 2.01 30.95 -1.41
C LEU A 51 1.48 31.31 -2.80
N ARG A 52 1.93 30.52 -3.79
CA ARG A 52 1.42 30.60 -5.17
C ARG A 52 0.00 30.06 -5.25
N ASP A 53 -0.25 28.92 -4.62
CA ASP A 53 -1.59 28.35 -4.48
C ASP A 53 -2.19 28.77 -3.14
N LYS A 54 -3.29 29.53 -3.21
CA LYS A 54 -4.03 30.02 -2.04
C LYS A 54 -5.30 29.21 -1.78
N SER A 55 -5.41 27.98 -2.29
CA SER A 55 -6.50 27.06 -1.99
C SER A 55 -6.38 26.45 -0.58
N HIS A 56 -7.40 25.71 -0.14
CA HIS A 56 -7.29 24.88 1.06
C HIS A 56 -6.18 23.82 0.89
N GLN A 57 -6.00 23.30 -0.32
CA GLN A 57 -4.94 22.34 -0.66
C GLN A 57 -3.56 22.98 -0.50
N GLY A 58 -3.32 24.15 -1.10
CA GLY A 58 -2.02 24.84 -1.02
C GLY A 58 -1.62 25.20 0.42
N ILE A 59 -2.58 25.59 1.26
CA ILE A 59 -2.33 25.81 2.69
C ILE A 59 -1.97 24.48 3.38
N THR A 60 -2.73 23.42 3.11
CA THR A 60 -2.51 22.09 3.71
C THR A 60 -1.16 21.51 3.33
N ASP A 61 -0.77 21.63 2.05
CA ASP A 61 0.51 21.16 1.52
C ASP A 61 1.67 21.89 2.21
N TYR A 62 1.60 23.22 2.29
CA TYR A 62 2.58 24.01 3.03
C TYR A 62 2.70 23.57 4.48
N MET A 63 1.57 23.37 5.17
CA MET A 63 1.58 22.93 6.56
C MET A 63 2.17 21.52 6.71
N GLY A 64 1.85 20.60 5.80
CA GLY A 64 2.39 19.24 5.80
C GLY A 64 3.90 19.22 5.57
N GLU A 65 4.39 19.95 4.57
CA GLU A 65 5.83 20.06 4.26
C GLU A 65 6.64 20.57 5.46
N HIS A 66 6.06 21.49 6.25
CA HIS A 66 6.71 22.10 7.40
C HIS A 66 6.44 21.40 8.74
N GLY A 67 5.80 20.23 8.74
CA GLY A 67 5.54 19.47 9.97
C GLY A 67 4.49 20.10 10.90
N LEU A 68 3.59 20.93 10.37
CA LEU A 68 2.64 21.74 11.16
C LEU A 68 1.25 21.09 11.29
N LEU A 69 1.04 19.87 10.77
CA LEU A 69 -0.26 19.19 10.82
C LEU A 69 -0.42 18.38 12.11
N ASN A 70 -0.80 19.04 13.20
CA ASN A 70 -1.24 18.38 14.43
C ASN A 70 -2.76 18.10 14.43
N SER A 71 -3.24 17.35 15.42
CA SER A 71 -4.65 16.96 15.55
C SER A 71 -5.63 18.15 15.53
N ARG A 72 -5.24 19.30 16.09
CA ARG A 72 -6.08 20.52 16.11
C ARG A 72 -6.15 21.15 14.72
N VAL A 73 -5.03 21.25 14.02
CA VAL A 73 -4.97 21.77 12.64
C VAL A 73 -5.78 20.90 11.69
N ILE A 74 -5.58 19.58 11.74
CA ILE A 74 -6.35 18.62 10.93
C ILE A 74 -7.83 18.69 11.25
N SER A 75 -8.19 18.86 12.53
CA SER A 75 -9.59 19.04 12.91
C SER A 75 -10.21 20.32 12.39
N ILE A 76 -9.44 21.36 12.06
CA ILE A 76 -9.93 22.54 11.33
C ILE A 76 -10.09 22.23 9.85
N LEU A 77 -9.11 21.57 9.25
CA LEU A 77 -9.07 21.26 7.82
C LEU A 77 -10.03 20.13 7.43
N ARG A 78 -10.60 19.39 8.38
CA ARG A 78 -11.40 18.19 8.11
C ARG A 78 -12.59 18.39 7.18
N THR A 79 -13.13 19.59 7.04
CA THR A 79 -14.26 19.86 6.13
C THR A 79 -13.86 20.62 4.87
N SER A 80 -12.56 20.70 4.60
CA SER A 80 -12.02 21.34 3.41
C SER A 80 -12.05 20.46 2.18
N GLU A 81 -11.99 21.10 1.02
CA GLU A 81 -11.92 20.47 -0.29
C GLU A 81 -10.51 19.95 -0.61
N ILE A 82 -9.81 19.42 0.39
CA ILE A 82 -8.50 18.81 0.19
C ILE A 82 -8.65 17.43 -0.41
N ARG A 83 -7.81 17.16 -1.40
CA ARG A 83 -7.73 15.88 -2.13
C ARG A 83 -6.51 15.07 -1.72
N ASN A 84 -5.45 15.75 -1.29
CA ASN A 84 -4.19 15.14 -0.89
C ASN A 84 -3.86 15.54 0.55
N LEU A 85 -3.40 14.57 1.34
CA LEU A 85 -2.92 14.80 2.70
C LEU A 85 -1.68 13.94 2.95
N SER A 86 -0.57 14.57 3.32
CA SER A 86 0.66 13.89 3.71
C SER A 86 1.00 14.24 5.14
N LEU A 87 1.12 13.23 6.01
CA LEU A 87 1.40 13.40 7.43
C LEU A 87 2.83 13.04 7.82
N GLY A 88 3.64 12.56 6.88
CA GLY A 88 5.03 12.13 7.07
C GLY A 88 5.83 13.06 7.98
N ASN A 89 6.06 14.30 7.54
CA ASN A 89 6.88 15.26 8.30
C ASN A 89 6.22 15.73 9.62
N SER A 90 4.89 15.64 9.74
CA SER A 90 4.16 16.11 10.93
C SER A 90 4.08 15.03 12.03
N LEU A 91 4.27 13.77 11.65
CA LEU A 91 4.30 12.62 12.55
C LEU A 91 5.68 11.97 12.63
N ALA A 92 6.68 12.50 11.92
CA ALA A 92 8.07 12.10 12.03
C ALA A 92 8.52 12.30 13.49
N ASP A 93 8.99 11.23 14.10
CA ASP A 93 9.35 11.21 15.51
C ASP A 93 10.75 11.82 15.67
N GLU A 94 10.86 13.15 15.66
CA GLU A 94 12.17 13.79 15.81
C GLU A 94 12.75 13.63 17.23
N ASP A 95 11.96 13.30 18.26
CA ASP A 95 12.46 13.21 19.65
C ASP A 95 11.63 12.30 20.61
N GLY A 96 10.73 11.43 20.13
CA GLY A 96 9.93 10.55 21.01
C GLY A 96 8.85 11.27 21.83
N LEU A 97 8.55 12.53 21.49
CA LEU A 97 7.66 13.42 22.25
C LEU A 97 6.33 13.70 21.54
N ASN A 98 6.03 13.04 20.42
CA ASN A 98 4.77 13.25 19.71
C ASN A 98 3.60 12.49 20.40
N ILE A 99 3.34 12.83 21.67
CA ILE A 99 2.26 12.27 22.50
C ILE A 99 0.89 12.58 21.89
N ASP A 100 0.76 13.66 21.10
CA ASP A 100 -0.45 14.05 20.38
C ASP A 100 -0.61 13.35 19.01
N GLY A 101 0.41 12.65 18.51
CA GLY A 101 0.38 11.97 17.21
C GLY A 101 -0.70 10.89 17.11
N ARG A 102 -1.04 10.22 18.23
CA ARG A 102 -2.10 9.19 18.24
C ARG A 102 -3.51 9.76 18.05
N ASP A 103 -3.77 10.98 18.53
CA ASP A 103 -5.11 11.58 18.44
C ASP A 103 -5.39 12.16 17.04
N ILE A 104 -4.38 12.21 16.15
CA ILE A 104 -4.58 12.68 14.78
C ILE A 104 -5.52 11.74 14.00
N PHE A 105 -5.40 10.42 14.23
CA PHE A 105 -6.16 9.43 13.50
C PHE A 105 -7.64 9.50 13.84
N SER A 106 -7.98 9.78 15.11
CA SER A 106 -9.37 9.91 15.57
C SER A 106 -10.14 10.99 14.80
N VAL A 107 -9.44 12.00 14.25
CA VAL A 107 -10.04 13.07 13.44
C VAL A 107 -10.68 12.54 12.16
N PHE A 108 -10.09 11.50 11.53
CA PHE A 108 -10.67 10.88 10.32
C PHE A 108 -12.02 10.22 10.59
N SER A 109 -12.28 9.78 11.83
CA SER A 109 -13.55 9.17 12.23
C SER A 109 -14.64 10.19 12.57
N LYS A 110 -14.32 11.49 12.65
CA LYS A 110 -15.34 12.50 12.93
C LYS A 110 -16.32 12.60 11.75
N PRO A 111 -17.64 12.79 11.99
CA PRO A 111 -18.63 12.88 10.93
C PRO A 111 -18.30 13.96 9.89
N ASN A 112 -18.66 13.74 8.62
CA ASN A 112 -18.49 14.70 7.53
C ASN A 112 -17.04 15.18 7.32
N SER A 113 -16.05 14.36 7.69
CA SER A 113 -14.63 14.69 7.55
C SER A 113 -14.06 14.13 6.25
N PHE A 114 -13.17 14.88 5.62
CA PHE A 114 -12.35 14.49 4.48
C PHE A 114 -13.15 13.90 3.31
N LEU A 115 -14.32 14.48 3.04
CA LEU A 115 -15.24 14.01 1.99
C LEU A 115 -14.64 14.05 0.57
N PHE A 116 -13.58 14.82 0.38
CA PHE A 116 -12.88 15.01 -0.89
C PHE A 116 -11.53 14.29 -0.97
N LEU A 117 -11.05 13.73 0.14
CA LEU A 117 -9.71 13.17 0.23
C LEU A 117 -9.59 11.91 -0.62
N SER A 118 -8.69 11.95 -1.60
CA SER A 118 -8.42 10.86 -2.55
C SER A 118 -7.03 10.25 -2.41
N PHE A 119 -6.10 10.97 -1.79
CA PHE A 119 -4.73 10.54 -1.53
C PHE A 119 -4.36 10.80 -0.07
N LEU A 120 -3.89 9.77 0.62
CA LEU A 120 -3.34 9.87 1.98
C LEU A 120 -1.96 9.21 2.03
N SER A 121 -0.96 9.95 2.51
CA SER A 121 0.35 9.40 2.82
C SER A 121 0.63 9.50 4.31
N LEU A 122 0.94 8.35 4.91
CA LEU A 122 1.48 8.19 6.25
C LEU A 122 2.91 7.66 6.21
N SER A 123 3.58 7.78 5.05
CA SER A 123 4.90 7.17 4.86
C SER A 123 5.94 7.78 5.79
N GLY A 124 6.77 6.94 6.40
CA GLY A 124 7.84 7.33 7.33
C GLY A 124 7.36 7.68 8.74
N THR A 125 6.11 7.37 9.09
CA THR A 125 5.53 7.62 10.43
C THR A 125 5.26 6.30 11.14
N LEU A 126 5.47 6.21 12.45
CA LEU A 126 5.06 5.03 13.22
C LEU A 126 3.54 4.97 13.34
N VAL A 127 2.93 3.92 12.75
CA VAL A 127 1.48 3.68 12.75
C VAL A 127 1.21 2.32 13.39
N HIS A 128 0.30 2.24 14.35
CA HIS A 128 -0.16 0.93 14.83
C HIS A 128 -1.25 0.42 13.90
N ASP A 129 -1.34 -0.90 13.69
CA ASP A 129 -2.31 -1.48 12.75
C ASP A 129 -3.75 -1.00 12.99
N PHE A 130 -4.15 -0.90 14.25
CA PHE A 130 -5.49 -0.45 14.64
C PHE A 130 -5.78 1.03 14.35
N ASP A 131 -4.77 1.88 14.18
CA ASP A 131 -4.96 3.29 13.84
C ASP A 131 -5.64 3.43 12.46
N LEU A 132 -5.44 2.45 11.56
CA LEU A 132 -6.05 2.43 10.23
C LEU A 132 -7.56 2.18 10.24
N VAL A 133 -8.14 1.75 11.37
CA VAL A 133 -9.61 1.69 11.54
C VAL A 133 -10.23 3.06 11.32
N HIS A 134 -9.50 4.14 11.60
CA HIS A 134 -10.03 5.49 11.47
C HIS A 134 -10.20 5.99 10.03
N ILE A 135 -9.52 5.36 9.06
CA ILE A 135 -9.57 5.78 7.65
C ILE A 135 -10.55 4.95 6.79
N GLN A 136 -11.15 3.89 7.35
CA GLN A 136 -12.03 2.95 6.64
C GLN A 136 -13.29 3.59 6.02
N HIS A 137 -13.70 4.76 6.52
CA HIS A 137 -14.92 5.46 6.11
C HIS A 137 -14.68 6.57 5.07
N LEU A 138 -13.43 6.80 4.66
CA LEU A 138 -13.10 7.87 3.73
C LEU A 138 -13.70 7.56 2.34
N PRO A 139 -14.70 8.34 1.88
CA PRO A 139 -15.58 7.91 0.79
C PRO A 139 -14.93 7.94 -0.59
N ARG A 140 -13.79 8.62 -0.71
CA ARG A 140 -13.09 8.86 -1.99
C ARG A 140 -11.62 8.42 -1.96
N LEU A 141 -11.14 7.82 -0.87
CA LEU A 141 -9.74 7.46 -0.75
C LEU A 141 -9.38 6.40 -1.77
N SER A 142 -8.50 6.77 -2.71
CA SER A 142 -8.11 5.96 -3.86
C SER A 142 -6.62 5.60 -3.84
N ALA A 143 -5.79 6.44 -3.22
CA ALA A 143 -4.36 6.22 -3.08
C ALA A 143 -3.95 6.29 -1.61
N LEU A 144 -3.26 5.26 -1.14
CA LEU A 144 -2.79 5.14 0.24
C LEU A 144 -1.33 4.70 0.27
N LEU A 145 -0.47 5.53 0.84
CA LEU A 145 0.94 5.22 1.03
C LEU A 145 1.25 5.02 2.52
N LEU A 146 1.68 3.81 2.87
CA LEU A 146 2.01 3.34 4.21
C LEU A 146 3.46 2.83 4.25
N ASN A 147 4.37 3.49 3.54
CA ASN A 147 5.74 3.01 3.44
C ASN A 147 6.49 3.26 4.75
N ASN A 148 7.25 2.29 5.23
CA ASN A 148 8.06 2.42 6.44
C ASN A 148 7.25 2.96 7.63
N THR A 149 6.15 2.26 7.97
CA THR A 149 5.28 2.66 9.08
C THR A 149 5.32 1.71 10.27
N GLY A 150 5.95 0.54 10.11
CA GLY A 150 6.01 -0.52 11.12
C GLY A 150 4.71 -1.31 11.25
N ILE A 151 3.87 -1.32 10.21
CA ILE A 151 2.60 -2.04 10.21
C ILE A 151 2.78 -3.51 9.84
N GLY A 152 1.89 -4.37 10.33
CA GLY A 152 1.86 -5.80 10.06
C GLY A 152 0.71 -6.24 9.14
N ASN A 153 0.49 -7.55 9.05
CA ASN A 153 -0.59 -8.15 8.27
C ASN A 153 -1.97 -7.63 8.67
N GLU A 154 -2.21 -7.38 9.96
CA GLU A 154 -3.46 -6.90 10.54
C GLU A 154 -3.89 -5.56 9.93
N ALA A 155 -2.95 -4.64 9.70
CA ALA A 155 -3.21 -3.38 9.00
C ALA A 155 -3.76 -3.63 7.60
N VAL A 156 -3.15 -4.57 6.86
CA VAL A 156 -3.59 -4.93 5.50
C VAL A 156 -5.01 -5.48 5.51
N TYR A 157 -5.38 -6.27 6.52
CA TYR A 157 -6.76 -6.72 6.71
C TYR A 157 -7.74 -5.56 7.01
N ILE A 158 -7.35 -4.60 7.83
CA ILE A 158 -8.19 -3.43 8.17
C ILE A 158 -8.49 -2.57 6.94
N ILE A 159 -7.49 -2.32 6.08
CA ILE A 159 -7.68 -1.50 4.87
C ILE A 159 -8.51 -2.19 3.77
N THR A 160 -8.83 -3.49 3.89
CA THR A 160 -9.76 -4.18 2.96
C THR A 160 -11.17 -3.56 2.96
N SER A 161 -11.52 -2.81 4.00
CA SER A 161 -12.70 -1.94 4.05
C SER A 161 -12.77 -0.96 2.87
N LEU A 162 -11.62 -0.51 2.35
CA LEU A 162 -11.46 0.41 1.24
C LEU A 162 -11.50 -0.27 -0.15
N LYS A 163 -11.78 -1.57 -0.24
CA LYS A 163 -11.80 -2.34 -1.51
C LYS A 163 -12.66 -1.76 -2.63
N ARG A 164 -13.62 -0.88 -2.30
CA ARG A 164 -14.49 -0.22 -3.28
C ARG A 164 -13.85 1.03 -3.91
N THR A 165 -12.87 1.65 -3.27
CA THR A 165 -12.32 2.95 -3.68
C THR A 165 -10.82 2.89 -3.95
N LEU A 166 -10.07 2.04 -3.22
CA LEU A 166 -8.63 1.98 -3.29
C LEU A 166 -8.15 1.38 -4.63
N THR A 167 -7.30 2.13 -5.33
CA THR A 167 -6.70 1.77 -6.62
C THR A 167 -5.18 1.78 -6.57
N HIS A 168 -4.58 2.54 -5.65
CA HIS A 168 -3.13 2.61 -5.48
C HIS A 168 -2.80 2.34 -4.01
N LEU A 169 -1.98 1.32 -3.75
CA LEU A 169 -1.51 0.98 -2.42
C LEU A 169 0.00 0.80 -2.43
N SER A 170 0.67 1.39 -1.46
CA SER A 170 2.07 1.13 -1.18
C SER A 170 2.21 0.80 0.29
N VAL A 171 2.75 -0.38 0.60
CA VAL A 171 3.06 -0.84 1.97
C VAL A 171 4.54 -1.19 2.08
N ALA A 172 5.36 -0.57 1.25
CA ALA A 172 6.78 -0.90 1.13
C ALA A 172 7.53 -0.66 2.44
N THR A 173 8.64 -1.38 2.63
CA THR A 173 9.50 -1.23 3.82
C THR A 173 8.76 -1.50 5.13
N ASN A 174 7.85 -2.47 5.11
CA ASN A 174 7.20 -3.02 6.31
C ASN A 174 7.51 -4.53 6.40
N PRO A 175 8.58 -4.92 7.10
CA PRO A 175 9.03 -6.31 7.12
C PRO A 175 8.05 -7.27 7.83
N ASP A 176 7.14 -6.76 8.65
CA ASP A 176 6.12 -7.58 9.35
C ASP A 176 4.91 -7.93 8.47
N ILE A 177 4.88 -7.45 7.22
CA ILE A 177 3.93 -7.91 6.21
C ILE A 177 4.52 -9.11 5.49
N ASP A 178 3.86 -10.26 5.60
CA ASP A 178 4.30 -11.51 4.97
C ASP A 178 3.19 -12.16 4.13
N ASN A 179 3.38 -13.44 3.80
CA ASN A 179 2.43 -14.21 2.98
C ASN A 179 1.01 -14.28 3.54
N ASP A 180 0.80 -14.04 4.84
CA ASP A 180 -0.52 -14.07 5.47
C ASP A 180 -1.35 -12.82 5.11
N ALA A 181 -0.74 -11.75 4.59
CA ALA A 181 -1.45 -10.60 4.02
C ALA A 181 -2.05 -10.87 2.62
N ILE A 182 -1.60 -11.91 1.90
CA ILE A 182 -2.02 -12.16 0.50
C ILE A 182 -3.54 -12.28 0.34
N PRO A 183 -4.30 -13.00 1.19
CA PRO A 183 -5.76 -13.05 1.09
C PRO A 183 -6.40 -11.66 1.19
N ALA A 184 -5.88 -10.79 2.07
CA ALA A 184 -6.38 -9.42 2.22
C ALA A 184 -6.08 -8.55 1.00
N LEU A 185 -4.85 -8.62 0.47
CA LEU A 185 -4.47 -7.91 -0.76
C LEU A 185 -5.33 -8.32 -1.96
N LEU A 186 -5.69 -9.60 -2.08
CA LEU A 186 -6.55 -10.10 -3.14
C LEU A 186 -7.97 -9.53 -3.08
N LEU A 187 -8.50 -9.20 -1.90
CA LEU A 187 -9.81 -8.56 -1.74
C LEU A 187 -9.85 -7.13 -2.29
N LEU A 188 -8.71 -6.46 -2.42
CA LEU A 188 -8.57 -5.13 -3.00
C LEU A 188 -8.58 -5.22 -4.55
N SER A 189 -9.68 -5.71 -5.12
CA SER A 189 -9.79 -6.06 -6.54
C SER A 189 -9.73 -4.88 -7.51
N ARG A 190 -9.78 -3.64 -7.01
CA ARG A 190 -9.66 -2.40 -7.79
C ARG A 190 -8.22 -1.86 -7.88
N LEU A 191 -7.25 -2.49 -7.22
CA LEU A 191 -5.86 -2.06 -7.30
C LEU A 191 -5.34 -2.14 -8.74
N SER A 192 -4.85 -1.01 -9.23
CA SER A 192 -4.05 -0.86 -10.45
C SER A 192 -2.56 -0.70 -10.15
N PHE A 193 -2.21 -0.35 -8.91
CA PHE A 193 -0.82 -0.26 -8.43
C PHE A 193 -0.70 -0.87 -7.03
N LEU A 194 0.30 -1.72 -6.83
CA LEU A 194 0.66 -2.31 -5.54
C LEU A 194 2.17 -2.34 -5.36
N SER A 195 2.69 -1.60 -4.39
CA SER A 195 4.08 -1.77 -3.95
C SER A 195 4.14 -2.55 -2.65
N ILE A 196 4.84 -3.68 -2.69
CA ILE A 196 5.17 -4.56 -1.55
C ILE A 196 6.68 -4.73 -1.43
N GLN A 197 7.47 -3.78 -1.94
CA GLN A 197 8.93 -3.77 -1.78
C GLN A 197 9.33 -3.85 -0.32
N ASP A 198 10.44 -4.52 -0.02
CA ASP A 198 10.98 -4.65 1.33
C ASP A 198 9.96 -5.12 2.39
N THR A 199 9.02 -5.97 1.98
CA THR A 199 8.16 -6.78 2.87
C THR A 199 8.72 -8.20 2.99
N SER A 200 8.16 -9.01 3.89
CA SER A 200 8.49 -10.44 4.03
C SER A 200 7.64 -11.35 3.13
N ILE A 201 6.93 -10.81 2.15
CA ILE A 201 6.24 -11.61 1.13
C ILE A 201 7.30 -12.31 0.26
N ASP A 202 7.21 -13.63 0.12
CA ASP A 202 8.18 -14.42 -0.63
C ASP A 202 7.60 -14.95 -1.96
N MET A 203 8.40 -15.72 -2.70
CA MET A 203 7.97 -16.33 -3.97
C MET A 203 6.71 -17.20 -3.82
N PRO A 204 6.58 -18.11 -2.83
CA PRO A 204 5.31 -18.77 -2.54
C PRO A 204 4.09 -17.84 -2.37
N GLY A 205 4.25 -16.67 -1.73
CA GLY A 205 3.20 -15.64 -1.65
C GLY A 205 2.89 -15.02 -3.00
N LEU A 206 3.92 -14.57 -3.72
CA LEU A 206 3.78 -13.96 -5.05
C LEU A 206 3.14 -14.91 -6.07
N ARG A 207 3.48 -16.20 -6.04
CA ARG A 207 2.86 -17.22 -6.91
C ARG A 207 1.35 -17.31 -6.66
N ARG A 208 0.91 -17.30 -5.40
CA ARG A 208 -0.51 -17.31 -5.02
C ARG A 208 -1.21 -16.04 -5.49
N LEU A 209 -0.58 -14.90 -5.29
CA LEU A 209 -1.07 -13.60 -5.77
C LEU A 209 -1.25 -13.60 -7.29
N ALA A 210 -0.23 -14.10 -8.00
CA ALA A 210 -0.18 -14.12 -9.46
C ALA A 210 -1.21 -15.06 -10.10
N GLU A 211 -1.42 -16.23 -9.51
CA GLU A 211 -2.43 -17.18 -9.96
C GLU A 211 -3.82 -16.54 -9.99
N VAL A 212 -4.21 -15.86 -8.91
CA VAL A 212 -5.53 -15.23 -8.79
C VAL A 212 -5.64 -14.01 -9.70
N ILE A 213 -4.62 -13.14 -9.74
CA ILE A 213 -4.60 -11.96 -10.63
C ILE A 213 -4.76 -12.36 -12.09
N ASN A 214 -4.03 -13.39 -12.53
CA ASN A 214 -4.11 -13.90 -13.89
C ASN A 214 -5.48 -14.54 -14.18
N HIS A 215 -6.01 -15.35 -13.25
CA HIS A 215 -7.33 -15.95 -13.39
C HIS A 215 -8.45 -14.89 -13.50
N GLU A 216 -8.37 -13.82 -12.70
CA GLU A 216 -9.30 -12.69 -12.72
C GLU A 216 -9.01 -11.67 -13.84
N ARG A 217 -7.92 -11.86 -14.60
CA ARG A 217 -7.46 -10.93 -15.65
C ARG A 217 -7.31 -9.49 -15.16
N ARG A 218 -6.83 -9.33 -13.93
CA ARG A 218 -6.55 -8.02 -13.34
C ARG A 218 -5.31 -7.42 -13.98
N ILE A 219 -5.37 -6.12 -14.29
CA ILE A 219 -4.21 -5.35 -14.74
C ILE A 219 -3.73 -4.55 -13.53
N ILE A 220 -2.56 -4.91 -13.01
CA ILE A 220 -1.96 -4.30 -11.85
C ILE A 220 -0.46 -4.14 -12.10
N ASP A 221 0.03 -2.93 -11.86
CA ASP A 221 1.44 -2.62 -11.76
C ASP A 221 1.91 -3.02 -10.35
N ILE A 222 2.93 -3.87 -10.26
CA ILE A 222 3.39 -4.44 -8.99
C ILE A 222 4.90 -4.28 -8.83
N GLU A 223 5.29 -3.69 -7.71
CA GLU A 223 6.68 -3.66 -7.24
C GLU A 223 6.83 -4.72 -6.15
N ILE A 224 7.75 -5.67 -6.34
CA ILE A 224 7.90 -6.86 -5.49
C ILE A 224 9.14 -6.76 -4.59
N PRO A 225 9.26 -7.58 -3.53
CA PRO A 225 10.47 -7.60 -2.69
C PRO A 225 11.73 -7.90 -3.51
N GLY A 226 12.83 -7.21 -3.21
CA GLY A 226 14.10 -7.35 -3.97
C GLY A 226 14.66 -8.78 -3.97
N ALA A 227 14.41 -9.58 -2.93
CA ALA A 227 14.77 -11.00 -2.92
C ALA A 227 14.00 -11.82 -3.98
N CYS A 228 12.76 -11.45 -4.26
CA CYS A 228 11.93 -12.06 -5.29
C CYS A 228 12.32 -11.55 -6.69
N GLU A 229 12.65 -10.26 -6.85
CA GLU A 229 13.25 -9.74 -8.10
C GLU A 229 14.52 -10.53 -8.45
N HIS A 230 15.44 -10.64 -7.49
CA HIS A 230 16.67 -11.41 -7.66
C HIS A 230 16.40 -12.89 -7.99
N TYR A 231 15.38 -13.51 -7.37
CA TYR A 231 14.99 -14.87 -7.73
C TYR A 231 14.54 -14.97 -9.19
N ILE A 232 13.77 -14.00 -9.67
CA ILE A 232 13.21 -13.96 -11.03
C ILE A 232 14.29 -13.67 -12.09
N ASP A 233 15.19 -12.75 -11.81
CA ASP A 233 16.34 -12.46 -12.70
C ASP A 233 17.21 -13.71 -12.91
N ASN A 234 17.27 -14.58 -11.91
CA ASN A 234 18.09 -15.79 -11.90
C ASN A 234 17.30 -17.08 -12.16
N LEU A 235 16.11 -17.01 -12.79
CA LEU A 235 15.34 -18.23 -13.14
C LEU A 235 16.13 -19.20 -14.05
N HIS A 236 17.01 -18.65 -14.88
CA HIS A 236 17.85 -19.43 -15.79
C HIS A 236 18.82 -20.38 -15.06
N GLU A 237 19.13 -20.10 -13.79
CA GLU A 237 19.93 -20.97 -12.91
C GLU A 237 19.08 -22.01 -12.18
N LYS A 238 17.75 -21.85 -12.14
CA LYS A 238 16.85 -22.76 -11.39
C LYS A 238 16.47 -23.98 -12.21
N TYR A 239 16.22 -23.78 -13.50
CA TYR A 239 15.78 -24.80 -14.44
C TYR A 239 15.88 -24.28 -15.88
N LEU A 240 15.83 -25.20 -16.85
CA LEU A 240 15.73 -24.85 -18.27
C LEU A 240 14.49 -23.98 -18.57
N LEU A 241 14.73 -22.76 -19.06
CA LEU A 241 13.68 -21.82 -19.49
C LEU A 241 13.18 -22.10 -20.90
N ASP A 242 14.07 -22.26 -21.87
CA ASP A 242 13.68 -22.56 -23.24
C ASP A 242 13.53 -24.08 -23.44
N ILE A 243 12.28 -24.57 -23.34
CA ILE A 243 11.98 -25.99 -23.46
C ILE A 243 11.53 -26.29 -24.89
N GLN A 244 12.41 -26.95 -25.64
CA GLN A 244 12.15 -27.37 -27.02
C GLN A 244 11.80 -28.87 -27.11
N PRO A 245 10.98 -29.30 -28.09
CA PRO A 245 10.75 -30.73 -28.35
C PRO A 245 12.08 -31.50 -28.50
N PRO A 246 12.21 -32.72 -27.94
CA PRO A 246 11.17 -33.59 -27.39
C PRO A 246 10.92 -33.43 -25.86
N LEU A 247 11.36 -32.34 -25.24
CA LEU A 247 11.10 -32.04 -23.82
C LEU A 247 9.67 -31.53 -23.62
N ILE A 248 9.14 -31.70 -22.41
CA ILE A 248 7.78 -31.24 -22.06
C ILE A 248 7.84 -30.02 -21.14
N HIS A 249 6.89 -29.09 -21.31
CA HIS A 249 6.78 -27.88 -20.48
C HIS A 249 5.61 -27.93 -19.50
N ARG A 250 4.63 -28.83 -19.69
CA ARG A 250 3.44 -28.96 -18.82
C ARG A 250 3.59 -30.11 -17.86
N ALA A 251 3.39 -29.84 -16.56
CA ALA A 251 3.49 -30.86 -15.52
C ALA A 251 2.51 -32.03 -15.73
N SER A 252 1.30 -31.76 -16.26
CA SER A 252 0.27 -32.79 -16.50
C SER A 252 0.70 -33.92 -17.46
N LEU A 253 1.68 -33.66 -18.33
CA LEU A 253 2.18 -34.64 -19.31
C LEU A 253 3.19 -35.64 -18.70
N CYS A 254 3.70 -35.40 -17.50
CA CYS A 254 4.73 -36.25 -16.88
C CYS A 254 4.24 -37.70 -16.67
N SER A 255 2.94 -37.88 -16.41
CA SER A 255 2.30 -39.19 -16.24
C SER A 255 2.41 -40.10 -17.48
N GLN A 256 2.53 -39.51 -18.67
CA GLN A 256 2.54 -40.21 -19.95
C GLN A 256 3.96 -40.60 -20.40
N LEU A 257 4.99 -40.11 -19.69
CA LEU A 257 6.38 -40.29 -20.09
C LEU A 257 6.94 -41.68 -19.74
N SER A 258 7.84 -42.16 -20.61
CA SER A 258 8.71 -43.30 -20.30
C SER A 258 9.80 -42.91 -19.30
N GLY A 259 10.41 -43.88 -18.62
CA GLY A 259 11.53 -43.61 -17.70
C GLY A 259 12.71 -42.91 -18.39
N ALA A 260 13.00 -43.28 -19.64
CA ALA A 260 14.04 -42.62 -20.43
C ALA A 260 13.68 -41.16 -20.78
N ALA A 261 12.41 -40.88 -21.07
CA ALA A 261 11.95 -39.52 -21.35
C ALA A 261 11.96 -38.64 -20.08
N LEU A 262 11.57 -39.18 -18.92
CA LEU A 262 11.68 -38.49 -17.62
C LEU A 262 13.13 -38.13 -17.32
N LYS A 263 14.05 -39.10 -17.45
CA LYS A 263 15.48 -38.89 -17.25
C LYS A 263 16.04 -37.82 -18.18
N ARG A 264 15.64 -37.82 -19.47
CA ARG A 264 16.06 -36.80 -20.44
C ARG A 264 15.60 -35.39 -20.04
N ASN A 265 14.35 -35.23 -19.60
CA ASN A 265 13.85 -33.94 -19.12
C ASN A 265 14.61 -33.47 -17.88
N LEU A 266 14.79 -34.35 -16.88
CA LEU A 266 15.53 -34.00 -15.67
C LEU A 266 17.00 -33.65 -15.96
N LEU A 267 17.66 -34.36 -16.86
CA LEU A 267 19.03 -34.03 -17.29
C LEU A 267 19.10 -32.64 -17.92
N ALA A 268 18.12 -32.27 -18.75
CA ALA A 268 18.08 -30.95 -19.37
C ALA A 268 17.93 -29.84 -18.33
N HIS A 269 17.07 -30.01 -17.32
CA HIS A 269 16.99 -29.05 -16.21
C HIS A 269 18.26 -29.07 -15.34
N ALA A 270 18.89 -30.23 -15.15
CA ALA A 270 20.11 -30.37 -14.37
C ALA A 270 21.34 -29.69 -15.00
N MET A 271 21.32 -29.43 -16.32
CA MET A 271 22.34 -28.61 -16.97
C MET A 271 22.32 -27.16 -16.47
N CYS A 272 21.16 -26.64 -16.10
CA CYS A 272 21.00 -25.33 -15.50
C CYS A 272 21.26 -25.36 -13.99
N ASN A 273 20.74 -26.40 -13.32
CA ASN A 273 20.83 -26.56 -11.87
C ASN A 273 21.38 -27.95 -11.49
N PRO A 274 22.68 -28.06 -11.19
CA PRO A 274 23.31 -29.35 -10.88
C PRO A 274 22.76 -30.08 -9.66
N THR A 275 21.97 -29.41 -8.81
CA THR A 275 21.30 -30.05 -7.66
C THR A 275 20.12 -30.94 -8.07
N ILE A 276 19.64 -30.82 -9.32
CA ILE A 276 18.53 -31.64 -9.84
C ILE A 276 19.04 -33.04 -10.16
N LEU A 277 18.59 -34.02 -9.38
CA LEU A 277 18.91 -35.43 -9.62
C LEU A 277 18.08 -36.01 -10.77
N ALA A 278 18.76 -36.50 -11.81
CA ALA A 278 18.13 -37.19 -12.95
C ALA A 278 18.04 -38.72 -12.81
N ALA A 279 18.43 -39.25 -11.65
CA ALA A 279 18.35 -40.68 -11.32
C ALA A 279 17.19 -40.97 -10.34
N GLY A 280 16.92 -42.26 -10.15
CA GLY A 280 15.87 -42.76 -9.25
C GLY A 280 14.88 -43.68 -9.96
N THR A 281 13.86 -44.09 -9.23
CA THR A 281 12.74 -44.86 -9.79
C THR A 281 11.93 -44.00 -10.76
N LYS A 282 11.10 -44.65 -11.61
CA LYS A 282 10.20 -43.92 -12.53
C LYS A 282 9.27 -42.96 -11.76
N ALA A 283 8.78 -43.38 -10.60
CA ALA A 283 7.89 -42.59 -9.76
C ALA A 283 8.59 -41.35 -9.19
N GLU A 284 9.79 -41.51 -8.63
CA GLU A 284 10.60 -40.40 -8.09
C GLU A 284 10.96 -39.37 -9.16
N MET A 285 11.40 -39.84 -10.34
CA MET A 285 11.72 -38.95 -11.45
C MET A 285 10.49 -38.19 -11.95
N LYS A 286 9.33 -38.86 -12.02
CA LYS A 286 8.06 -38.23 -12.38
C LYS A 286 7.69 -37.13 -11.40
N GLU A 287 7.66 -37.43 -10.11
CA GLU A 287 7.29 -36.45 -9.07
C GLU A 287 8.23 -35.24 -9.07
N ARG A 288 9.54 -35.47 -9.24
CA ARG A 288 10.54 -34.42 -9.33
C ARG A 288 10.32 -33.52 -10.54
N LEU A 289 10.10 -34.09 -11.72
CA LEU A 289 9.84 -33.32 -12.93
C LEU A 289 8.53 -32.54 -12.82
N GLU A 290 7.47 -33.16 -12.30
CA GLU A 290 6.18 -32.49 -12.06
C GLU A 290 6.36 -31.28 -11.15
N ARG A 291 7.16 -31.39 -10.08
CA ARG A 291 7.44 -30.29 -9.17
C ARG A 291 8.18 -29.15 -9.86
N ILE A 292 9.24 -29.47 -10.62
CA ILE A 292 10.01 -28.47 -11.38
C ILE A 292 9.10 -27.72 -12.36
N LEU A 293 8.31 -28.45 -13.14
CA LEU A 293 7.44 -27.84 -14.16
C LEU A 293 6.31 -27.00 -13.54
N LYS A 294 5.73 -27.43 -12.41
CA LYS A 294 4.73 -26.64 -11.66
C LYS A 294 5.32 -25.35 -11.13
N VAL A 295 6.48 -25.42 -10.45
CA VAL A 295 7.17 -24.24 -9.92
C VAL A 295 7.51 -23.28 -11.05
N ARG A 296 8.07 -23.81 -12.15
CA ARG A 296 8.40 -23.04 -13.35
C ARG A 296 7.19 -22.31 -13.95
N GLU A 297 6.05 -22.99 -14.07
CA GLU A 297 4.81 -22.39 -14.59
C GLU A 297 4.36 -21.20 -13.74
N MET A 298 4.42 -21.34 -12.41
CA MET A 298 4.05 -20.27 -11.48
C MET A 298 5.09 -19.13 -11.46
N ASP A 299 6.37 -19.44 -11.57
CA ASP A 299 7.45 -18.43 -11.61
C ASP A 299 7.37 -17.58 -12.87
N ILE A 300 7.08 -18.19 -14.02
CA ILE A 300 6.84 -17.47 -15.27
C ILE A 300 5.61 -16.56 -15.14
N LEU A 301 4.58 -17.02 -14.42
CA LEU A 301 3.40 -16.21 -14.17
C LEU A 301 3.71 -14.97 -13.34
N VAL A 302 4.53 -15.11 -12.29
CA VAL A 302 5.01 -13.96 -11.49
C VAL A 302 5.84 -13.03 -12.37
N ALA A 303 6.78 -13.55 -13.15
CA ALA A 303 7.62 -12.74 -14.05
C ALA A 303 6.80 -11.95 -15.08
N ALA A 304 5.69 -12.51 -15.57
CA ALA A 304 4.81 -11.84 -16.53
C ALA A 304 3.98 -10.69 -15.93
N MET A 305 3.91 -10.57 -14.61
CA MET A 305 3.19 -9.48 -13.93
C MET A 305 4.05 -8.25 -13.64
N ILE A 306 5.37 -8.40 -13.64
CA ILE A 306 6.30 -7.33 -13.30
C ILE A 306 6.53 -6.47 -14.55
N PRO A 307 6.48 -5.13 -14.45
CA PRO A 307 6.84 -4.26 -15.56
C PRO A 307 8.27 -4.56 -16.05
N ALA A 308 8.46 -4.51 -17.38
CA ALA A 308 9.77 -4.68 -18.00
C ALA A 308 10.67 -3.44 -17.84
#